data_AF-A0AAD1WRM8-F1
#
_entry.id   AF-A0AAD1WRM8-F1
#
_cell.length_a   1.000
_cell.length_b   1.000
_cell.length_c   1.000
_cell.angle_alpha   90.00
_cell.angle_beta   90.00
_cell.angle_gamma   90.00
#
_symmetry.space_group_name_H-M   'P 1'
#
loop_
_entity.id
_entity.type
_entity.pdbx_description
1 polymer ?
#
loop_
_entity_poly.entity_id
_entity_poly.type
_entity_poly.pdbx_seq_one_letter_code
_entity_poly.pdbx_strand_id
1 'polypeptide(L)' 'MHSLRLLSQNQPSQIFQSMSDNFRPVQPLFHRGLRGNIDFRKPGRKCKGANYKLYIDRPTSSSNST' A
#
# COMPACT_ATOMS: atom_id res chain seq x y z
N MET A 1 7.65 -0.57 -9.47
CA MET A 1 7.93 -1.88 -8.84
C MET A 1 8.85 -2.73 -9.73
N HIS A 2 9.99 -2.19 -10.15
CA HIS A 2 10.97 -2.92 -10.99
C HIS A 2 12.21 -3.32 -10.18
N SER A 3 12.66 -2.42 -9.29
CA SER A 3 13.81 -2.63 -8.40
C SER A 3 13.72 -3.89 -7.55
N LEU A 4 12.53 -4.26 -7.06
CA LEU A 4 12.35 -5.46 -6.23
C LEU A 4 12.63 -6.78 -6.97
N ARG A 5 12.54 -6.80 -8.30
CA ARG A 5 12.84 -7.98 -9.12
C ARG A 5 14.34 -8.24 -9.27
N LEU A 6 15.18 -7.28 -8.88
CA LEU A 6 16.64 -7.41 -8.88
C LEU A 6 17.15 -8.19 -7.66
N LEU A 7 16.30 -8.48 -6.68
CA LEU A 7 16.64 -9.32 -5.54
C LEU A 7 16.78 -10.77 -6.01
N SER A 8 17.77 -11.49 -5.46
CA SER A 8 18.01 -12.91 -5.75
C SER A 8 17.47 -13.78 -4.62
N GLN A 9 16.86 -14.92 -4.96
CA GLN A 9 16.52 -15.98 -4.00
C GLN A 9 17.76 -16.79 -3.57
N ASN A 10 18.74 -16.88 -4.45
CA ASN A 10 19.93 -17.69 -4.25
C ASN A 10 21.09 -16.89 -3.65
N GLN A 11 22.07 -17.61 -3.10
CA GLN A 11 23.32 -17.03 -2.62
C GLN A 11 24.16 -16.45 -3.77
N PRO A 12 25.06 -15.48 -3.53
CA PRO A 12 25.85 -14.82 -4.58
C PRO A 12 26.75 -15.75 -5.41
N SER A 13 27.13 -16.90 -4.87
CA SER A 13 27.95 -17.91 -5.56
C SER A 13 27.14 -18.80 -6.52
N GLN A 14 25.81 -18.70 -6.50
CA GLN A 14 24.90 -19.50 -7.31
C GLN A 14 24.33 -18.66 -8.46
N ILE A 15 23.75 -19.32 -9.47
CA ILE A 15 23.09 -18.63 -10.58
C ILE A 15 21.99 -17.73 -10.02
N PHE A 16 21.98 -16.47 -10.49
CA PHE A 16 20.97 -15.49 -10.12
C PHE A 16 19.58 -16.03 -10.44
N GLN A 17 18.74 -16.11 -9.41
CA GLN A 17 17.34 -16.47 -9.53
C GLN A 17 16.53 -15.31 -8.97
N SER A 18 15.88 -14.57 -9.87
CA SER A 18 15.07 -13.42 -9.48
C SER A 18 14.04 -13.82 -8.43
N MET A 19 13.94 -13.01 -7.38
CA MET A 19 12.88 -13.06 -6.37
C MET A 19 11.61 -12.42 -6.93
N SER A 20 11.14 -12.93 -8.08
CA SER A 20 9.84 -12.59 -8.66
C SER A 20 8.77 -13.55 -8.16
N ASP A 21 7.50 -13.16 -8.31
CA ASP A 21 6.34 -14.04 -8.16
C ASP A 21 6.17 -14.74 -6.81
N ASN A 22 6.73 -14.17 -5.72
CA ASN A 22 6.59 -14.70 -4.35
C ASN A 22 5.20 -14.43 -3.73
N PHE A 23 4.14 -14.37 -4.53
CA PHE A 23 2.78 -14.20 -4.04
C PHE A 23 2.13 -15.56 -3.84
N ARG A 24 1.30 -15.67 -2.79
CA ARG A 24 0.44 -16.84 -2.61
C ARG A 24 -0.84 -16.67 -3.45
N PRO A 25 -1.33 -17.71 -4.13
CA PRO A 25 -2.60 -17.65 -4.84
C PRO A 25 -3.77 -17.27 -3.92
N VAL A 26 -4.74 -16.53 -4.48
CA VAL A 26 -5.96 -16.14 -3.78
C VAL A 26 -6.68 -17.38 -3.25
N GLN A 27 -7.16 -17.30 -2.01
CA GLN A 27 -7.90 -18.37 -1.36
C GLN A 27 -9.38 -18.03 -1.25
N PRO A 28 -10.27 -19.03 -1.24
CA PRO A 28 -11.68 -18.83 -1.04
C PRO A 28 -11.99 -18.14 0.30
N LEU A 29 -12.95 -17.22 0.28
CA LEU A 29 -13.40 -16.54 1.48
C LEU A 29 -14.31 -17.44 2.34
N PHE A 30 -15.03 -18.37 1.71
CA PHE A 30 -16.11 -19.16 2.33
C PHE A 30 -17.14 -18.23 3.02
N HIS A 31 -17.63 -18.60 4.19
CA HIS A 31 -18.65 -17.86 4.94
C HIS A 31 -18.07 -16.77 5.86
N ARG A 32 -16.84 -16.30 5.58
CA ARG A 32 -16.20 -15.26 6.39
C ARG A 32 -16.67 -13.87 5.94
N GLY A 33 -17.05 -13.03 6.90
CA GLY A 33 -17.37 -11.62 6.64
C GLY A 33 -16.11 -10.76 6.49
N LEU A 34 -16.10 -9.86 5.51
CA LEU A 34 -15.07 -8.82 5.36
C LEU A 34 -15.63 -7.47 5.80
N ARG A 35 -14.87 -6.75 6.62
CA ARG A 35 -15.18 -5.38 7.03
C ARG A 35 -14.11 -4.46 6.47
N GLY A 36 -14.49 -3.28 6.02
CA GLY A 36 -13.58 -2.26 5.54
C GLY A 36 -14.03 -0.89 6.01
N ASN A 37 -13.09 0.04 6.09
CA ASN A 37 -13.36 1.42 6.50
C ASN A 37 -13.75 2.31 5.30
N ILE A 38 -14.05 1.68 4.16
CA ILE A 38 -14.40 2.36 2.91
C ILE A 38 -15.91 2.58 2.89
N ASP A 39 -16.34 3.85 2.82
CA ASP A 39 -17.73 4.17 2.49
C ASP A 39 -17.91 4.08 0.98
N PHE A 40 -18.46 2.96 0.50
CA PHE A 40 -18.66 2.70 -0.94
C PHE A 40 -19.62 3.69 -1.62
N ARG A 41 -20.42 4.45 -0.86
CA ARG A 41 -21.32 5.48 -1.39
C ARG A 41 -20.58 6.77 -1.74
N LYS A 42 -19.39 6.99 -1.15
CA LYS A 42 -18.57 8.16 -1.43
C LYS A 42 -17.63 7.81 -2.59
N PRO A 43 -17.55 8.65 -3.64
CA PRO A 43 -16.54 8.45 -4.67
C PRO A 43 -15.16 8.47 -4.01
N GLY A 44 -14.40 7.38 -4.17
CA GLY A 44 -13.06 7.28 -3.61
C GLY A 44 -12.19 8.45 -4.09
N ARG A 45 -11.34 8.99 -3.20
CA ARG A 45 -10.38 10.03 -3.57
C ARG A 45 -9.46 9.47 -4.66
N LYS A 46 -9.69 9.89 -5.91
CA LYS A 46 -8.78 9.59 -7.01
C LYS A 46 -7.56 10.49 -6.82
N CYS A 47 -6.51 9.99 -6.20
CA CYS A 47 -5.19 10.64 -6.20
C CYS A 47 -4.62 10.54 -7.62
N LYS A 48 -5.10 11.39 -8.54
CA LYS A 48 -4.64 11.47 -9.92
C LYS A 48 -4.20 12.90 -10.23
N GLY A 49 -3.06 13.04 -10.93
CA GLY A 49 -2.50 14.32 -11.37
C GLY A 49 -1.57 15.00 -10.35
N ALA A 50 -0.98 16.14 -10.73
CA ALA A 50 -0.01 16.90 -9.92
C ALA A 50 -0.64 17.70 -8.75
N ASN A 51 -1.97 17.66 -8.60
CA ASN A 51 -2.72 18.49 -7.65
C ASN A 51 -3.21 17.72 -6.41
N TYR A 52 -2.56 16.63 -6.01
CA TYR A 52 -2.83 16.05 -4.70
C TYR A 52 -2.01 16.80 -3.64
N LYS A 53 -2.68 17.63 -2.84
CA LYS A 53 -2.08 18.16 -1.61
C LYS A 53 -2.13 17.05 -0.57
N LEU A 54 -0.97 16.51 -0.18
CA LEU A 54 -0.86 15.70 1.03
C LEU A 54 -1.24 16.61 2.21
N TYR A 55 -2.42 16.38 2.76
CA TYR A 55 -2.80 17.03 4.01
C TYR A 55 -2.05 16.30 5.12
N ILE A 56 -0.90 16.85 5.50
CA ILE A 56 -0.22 16.47 6.74
C ILE A 56 -0.98 17.23 7.82
N ASP A 57 -1.66 16.50 8.71
CA ASP A 57 -2.23 17.09 9.93
C ASP A 57 -1.06 17.76 10.68
N ARG A 58 -0.99 19.10 10.58
CA ARG A 58 -0.05 19.86 11.41
C ARG A 58 -0.61 19.80 12.82
N PRO A 59 0.20 19.43 13.83
CA PRO A 59 -0.26 19.47 15.21
C PRO A 59 -0.77 20.87 15.49
N THR A 60 -2.05 20.97 15.87
CA THR A 60 -2.70 22.23 16.19
C THR A 60 -1.94 22.84 17.36
N SER A 61 -1.18 23.91 17.13
CA SER A 61 -0.75 24.76 18.22
C SER A 61 -2.01 25.41 18.78
N SER A 62 -2.49 24.90 19.91
CA SER A 62 -3.55 25.51 20.69
C SER A 62 -3.08 26.89 21.17
N SER A 63 -3.36 27.95 20.42
CA SER A 63 -3.30 29.30 20.96
C SER A 63 -4.55 29.50 21.82
N ASN A 64 -4.41 29.24 23.12
CA ASN A 64 -5.38 29.73 24.10
C ASN A 64 -5.33 31.26 24.06
N SER A 65 -6.39 31.89 23.58
CA SER A 65 -6.64 33.31 23.75
C SER A 65 -7.60 33.50 24.93
N THR A 66 -7.05 33.94 26.07
CA THR A 66 -7.78 34.63 27.14
C THR A 66 -8.23 36.00 26.67
#